data_AF-A0A929ZK14-F1
#
_entry.id   AF-A0A929ZK14-F1
#
_cell.length_a   1.000
_cell.length_b   1.000
_cell.length_c   1.000
_cell.angle_alpha   90.00
_cell.angle_beta   90.00
_cell.angle_gamma   90.00
#
_symmetry.space_group_name_H-M   'P 1'
#
loop_
_entity.id
_entity.type
_entity.pdbx_description
1 polymer ?
#
loop_
_entity_poly.entity_id
_entity_poly.type
_entity_poly.pdbx_seq_one_letter_code
_entity_poly.pdbx_strand_id
1 'polypeptide(L)'
;IGELLDSLRNQTYPDEMYDMYVVADNCTDETAEVARQHGAIVFERFNQEEVGKGYALNFLYHNVIERKGEDYYEAFMVFDADNIIDKNFLREVNKTFDTGEFDAMTTYRNSKNFDENWLTAAYSIWFMHEARHLNYPRMLLGAQCMISGTGFVVSAKVMKDNEGWPYYLLTEDIQFSVVSTINQLKIGYCDTAILYDEQPSTWKQSWKQRMRWAKGFYQIDGRYLGDLTKGVLTAKGRRLAFYDILMTVLPASLLTIAILGFVLWVMASAGLMPYYVRLVFQREMLWFVFKTIGGFWISLMIIGAITVGMEWDRIETNNWAKIKHLLLFPLFLLSYLPISIQALFSKVHWAPIEHHSTEELNKKNEQ
;
A
#
# COMPACT_ATOMS: atom_id res chain seq x y z
N ILE A 1 -12.78 3.76 13.88
CA ILE A 1 -12.88 5.24 13.75
C ILE A 1 -12.61 5.98 15.06
N GLY A 2 -13.25 5.64 16.18
CA GLY A 2 -12.99 6.29 17.47
C GLY A 2 -11.51 6.30 17.87
N GLU A 3 -10.84 5.13 17.81
CA GLU A 3 -9.39 5.02 18.12
C GLU A 3 -8.51 5.94 17.26
N LEU A 4 -8.80 6.06 15.96
CA LEU A 4 -8.09 6.98 15.07
C LEU A 4 -8.25 8.43 15.55
N LEU A 5 -9.49 8.86 15.77
CA LEU A 5 -9.79 10.24 16.16
C LEU A 5 -9.20 10.57 17.54
N ASP A 6 -9.22 9.63 18.48
CA ASP A 6 -8.57 9.80 19.78
C ASP A 6 -7.04 9.92 19.63
N SER A 7 -6.43 9.12 18.76
CA SER A 7 -4.99 9.22 18.48
C SER A 7 -4.60 10.52 17.76
N LEU A 8 -5.48 11.07 16.92
CA LEU A 8 -5.33 12.39 16.29
C LEU A 8 -5.47 13.53 17.29
N ARG A 9 -6.36 13.40 18.29
CA ARG A 9 -6.48 14.39 19.38
C ARG A 9 -5.34 14.33 20.38
N ASN A 10 -4.70 13.18 20.54
CA ASN A 10 -3.59 13.00 21.47
C ASN A 10 -2.22 13.29 20.81
N GLN A 11 -2.18 14.29 19.93
CA GLN A 11 -0.96 14.70 19.25
C GLN A 11 -0.19 15.72 20.10
N THR A 12 1.13 15.73 19.93
CA THR A 12 2.04 16.73 20.53
C THR A 12 2.15 18.01 19.67
N TYR A 13 1.29 18.13 18.66
CA TYR A 13 1.17 19.28 17.77
C TYR A 13 -0.03 20.14 18.22
N PRO A 14 0.01 21.48 18.12
CA PRO A 14 -1.04 22.32 18.69
C PRO A 14 -2.42 22.07 18.05
N ASP A 15 -3.45 21.95 18.89
CA ASP A 15 -4.82 21.61 18.47
C ASP A 15 -5.45 22.66 17.54
N GLU A 16 -5.03 23.92 17.64
CA GLU A 16 -5.47 25.01 16.78
C GLU A 16 -4.90 24.96 15.35
N MET A 17 -3.91 24.10 15.11
CA MET A 17 -3.18 24.02 13.82
C MET A 17 -3.70 22.92 12.88
N TYR A 18 -4.70 22.14 13.28
CA TYR A 18 -5.33 21.15 12.42
C TYR A 18 -6.83 21.02 12.72
N ASP A 19 -7.59 20.59 11.72
CA ASP A 19 -8.99 20.21 11.88
C ASP A 19 -9.14 18.75 11.41
N MET A 20 -9.98 17.97 12.09
CA MET A 20 -10.28 16.59 11.70
C MET A 20 -11.58 16.54 10.90
N TYR A 21 -11.51 15.99 9.69
CA TYR A 21 -12.66 15.82 8.80
C TYR A 21 -12.93 14.34 8.53
N VAL A 22 -14.20 13.95 8.58
CA VAL A 22 -14.64 12.59 8.28
C VAL A 22 -15.74 12.64 7.23
N VAL A 23 -15.60 11.80 6.20
CA VAL A 23 -16.70 11.49 5.28
C VAL A 23 -17.27 10.13 5.63
N ALA A 24 -18.52 10.11 6.10
CA ALA A 24 -19.29 8.88 6.30
C ALA A 24 -19.96 8.52 4.97
N ASP A 25 -19.24 7.78 4.12
CA ASP A 25 -19.69 7.43 2.76
C ASP A 25 -20.50 6.15 2.75
N ASN A 26 -21.80 6.27 2.48
CA ASN A 26 -22.78 5.18 2.44
C ASN A 26 -22.85 4.36 3.74
N CYS A 27 -22.51 4.97 4.89
CA CYS A 27 -22.64 4.34 6.19
C CYS A 27 -24.12 4.11 6.54
N THR A 28 -24.40 2.96 7.17
CA THR A 28 -25.75 2.61 7.68
C THR A 28 -25.75 2.37 9.19
N ASP A 29 -24.59 2.50 9.82
CA ASP A 29 -24.34 2.36 11.24
C ASP A 29 -24.10 3.73 11.89
N GLU A 30 -23.68 3.72 13.16
CA GLU A 30 -23.46 4.93 13.97
C GLU A 30 -22.13 5.65 13.66
N THR A 31 -21.43 5.30 12.56
CA THR A 31 -20.11 5.86 12.23
C THR A 31 -20.08 7.39 12.26
N ALA A 32 -21.10 8.05 11.68
CA ALA A 32 -21.16 9.51 11.63
C ALA A 32 -21.34 10.13 13.02
N GLU A 33 -22.16 9.52 13.88
CA GLU A 33 -22.41 9.99 15.24
C GLU A 33 -21.16 9.80 16.12
N VAL A 34 -20.54 8.62 16.07
CA VAL A 34 -19.29 8.34 16.78
C VAL A 34 -18.20 9.33 16.36
N ALA A 35 -18.03 9.59 15.06
CA ALA A 35 -17.02 10.54 14.60
C ALA A 35 -17.26 11.98 15.13
N ARG A 36 -18.52 12.43 15.21
CA ARG A 36 -18.87 13.74 15.82
C ARG A 36 -18.55 13.78 17.32
N GLN A 37 -18.88 12.72 18.06
CA GLN A 37 -18.61 12.64 19.50
C GLN A 37 -17.12 12.70 19.81
N HIS A 38 -16.28 12.18 18.92
CA HIS A 38 -14.83 12.26 19.01
C HIS A 38 -14.23 13.57 18.46
N GLY A 39 -15.07 14.57 18.12
CA GLY A 39 -14.63 15.92 17.78
C GLY A 39 -14.30 16.15 16.30
N ALA A 40 -14.62 15.21 15.41
CA ALA A 40 -14.45 15.41 13.98
C ALA A 40 -15.61 16.22 13.36
N ILE A 41 -15.32 16.96 12.30
CA ILE A 41 -16.32 17.58 11.43
C ILE A 41 -16.74 16.52 10.41
N VAL A 42 -18.00 16.10 10.48
CA VAL A 42 -18.51 14.96 9.71
C VAL A 42 -19.41 15.41 8.58
N PHE A 43 -19.12 14.94 7.38
CA PHE A 43 -19.98 15.02 6.21
C PHE A 43 -20.50 13.64 5.84
N GLU A 44 -21.81 13.51 5.69
CA GLU A 44 -22.44 12.26 5.25
C GLU A 44 -22.67 12.29 3.75
N ARG A 45 -22.29 11.22 3.07
CA ARG A 45 -22.44 11.08 1.62
C ARG A 45 -23.23 9.80 1.32
N PHE A 46 -24.28 9.91 0.52
CA PHE A 46 -25.09 8.78 0.08
C PHE A 46 -25.12 8.76 -1.45
N ASN A 47 -24.26 7.94 -2.05
CA ASN A 47 -24.14 7.80 -3.50
C ASN A 47 -23.71 6.37 -3.85
N GLN A 48 -24.61 5.64 -4.52
CA GLN A 48 -24.41 4.25 -4.91
C GLN A 48 -23.84 4.08 -6.33
N GLU A 49 -23.67 5.17 -7.08
CA GLU A 49 -23.12 5.15 -8.44
C GLU A 49 -21.61 5.41 -8.42
N GLU A 50 -21.19 6.43 -7.69
CA GLU A 50 -19.80 6.85 -7.51
C GLU A 50 -19.25 6.32 -6.19
N VAL A 51 -18.96 5.02 -6.16
CA VAL A 51 -18.49 4.30 -4.97
C VAL A 51 -16.97 4.18 -4.97
N GLY A 52 -16.36 4.48 -3.83
CA GLY A 52 -14.94 4.27 -3.57
C GLY A 52 -14.27 5.46 -2.90
N LYS A 53 -13.13 5.19 -2.24
CA LYS A 53 -12.37 6.17 -1.46
C LYS A 53 -12.06 7.45 -2.25
N GLY A 54 -11.70 7.33 -3.52
CA GLY A 54 -11.42 8.47 -4.39
C GLY A 54 -12.58 9.48 -4.50
N TYR A 55 -13.82 9.00 -4.70
CA TYR A 55 -15.01 9.85 -4.79
C TYR A 55 -15.35 10.51 -3.45
N ALA A 56 -15.21 9.75 -2.36
CA ALA A 56 -15.43 10.26 -1.01
C ALA A 56 -14.43 11.35 -0.63
N LEU A 57 -13.14 11.18 -0.98
CA LEU A 57 -12.09 12.19 -0.77
C LEU A 57 -12.35 13.45 -1.60
N ASN A 58 -12.77 13.31 -2.86
CA ASN A 58 -13.10 14.46 -3.71
C ASN A 58 -14.30 15.26 -3.15
N PHE A 59 -15.35 14.56 -2.74
CA PHE A 59 -16.50 15.16 -2.06
C PHE A 59 -16.08 15.89 -0.79
N LEU A 60 -15.24 15.24 0.04
CA LEU A 60 -14.78 15.82 1.30
C LEU A 60 -13.97 17.10 1.06
N TYR A 61 -13.05 17.10 0.09
CA TYR A 61 -12.26 18.27 -0.28
C TYR A 61 -13.16 19.49 -0.61
N HIS A 62 -14.15 19.32 -1.49
CA HIS A 62 -15.04 20.41 -1.87
C HIS A 62 -15.85 20.98 -0.69
N ASN A 63 -16.33 20.12 0.21
CA ASN A 63 -17.03 20.56 1.42
C ASN A 63 -16.10 21.32 2.38
N VAL A 64 -14.83 20.90 2.50
CA VAL A 64 -13.83 21.56 3.35
C VAL A 64 -13.51 22.96 2.82
N ILE A 65 -13.24 23.10 1.52
CA ILE A 65 -12.94 24.41 0.93
C ILE A 65 -14.16 25.34 0.90
N GLU A 66 -15.38 24.81 0.74
CA GLU A 66 -16.61 25.61 0.86
C GLU A 66 -16.76 26.17 2.29
N ARG A 67 -16.40 25.36 3.29
CA ARG A 67 -16.52 25.73 4.71
C ARG A 67 -15.45 26.72 5.18
N LYS A 68 -14.18 26.53 4.79
CA LYS A 68 -13.02 27.26 5.35
C LYS A 68 -12.36 28.21 4.36
N GLY A 69 -12.59 28.03 3.06
CA GLY A 69 -11.86 28.69 1.98
C GLY A 69 -10.73 27.79 1.42
N GLU A 70 -10.45 27.96 0.14
CA GLU A 70 -9.46 27.15 -0.60
C GLU A 70 -8.02 27.34 -0.08
N ASP A 71 -7.68 28.55 0.38
CA ASP A 71 -6.33 28.90 0.84
C ASP A 71 -6.17 28.82 2.38
N TYR A 72 -7.12 28.17 3.09
CA TYR A 72 -7.08 28.08 4.56
C TYR A 72 -6.07 27.05 5.08
N TYR A 73 -5.96 25.90 4.41
CA TYR A 73 -5.05 24.82 4.80
C TYR A 73 -3.83 24.77 3.88
N GLU A 74 -2.68 24.39 4.43
CA GLU A 74 -1.44 24.21 3.67
C GLU A 74 -1.26 22.78 3.14
N ALA A 75 -1.90 21.81 3.80
CA ALA A 75 -1.82 20.40 3.45
C ALA A 75 -3.07 19.63 3.90
N PHE A 76 -3.31 18.50 3.23
CA PHE A 76 -4.35 17.53 3.57
C PHE A 76 -3.69 16.19 3.88
N MET A 77 -4.04 15.59 5.02
CA MET A 77 -3.57 14.26 5.42
C MET A 77 -4.72 13.27 5.33
N VAL A 78 -4.46 12.09 4.75
CA VAL A 78 -5.49 11.08 4.51
C VAL A 78 -5.19 9.84 5.33
N PHE A 79 -6.18 9.43 6.14
CA PHE A 79 -6.12 8.25 7.00
C PHE A 79 -7.30 7.30 6.73
N ASP A 80 -7.05 6.00 6.83
CA ASP A 80 -8.08 4.96 6.85
C ASP A 80 -8.63 4.82 8.27
N ALA A 81 -9.92 4.51 8.39
CA ALA A 81 -10.68 4.60 9.66
C ALA A 81 -10.25 3.59 10.74
N ASP A 82 -9.41 2.62 10.39
CA ASP A 82 -8.86 1.57 11.24
C ASP A 82 -7.41 1.86 11.70
N ASN A 83 -6.85 3.00 11.28
CA ASN A 83 -5.51 3.41 11.64
C ASN A 83 -5.41 3.96 13.07
N ILE A 84 -4.20 3.91 13.61
CA ILE A 84 -3.78 4.57 14.85
C ILE A 84 -2.47 5.28 14.56
N ILE A 85 -2.27 6.49 15.06
CA ILE A 85 -1.04 7.26 14.80
C ILE A 85 -0.23 7.52 16.07
N ASP A 86 1.10 7.56 15.95
CA ASP A 86 1.98 7.96 17.05
C ASP A 86 1.68 9.40 17.49
N LYS A 87 1.83 9.70 18.78
CA LYS A 87 1.58 11.04 19.36
C LYS A 87 2.45 12.16 18.75
N ASN A 88 3.54 11.83 18.07
CA ASN A 88 4.40 12.81 17.42
C ASN A 88 4.16 12.90 15.91
N PHE A 89 3.23 12.12 15.35
CA PHE A 89 3.02 12.00 13.91
C PHE A 89 2.88 13.36 13.22
N LEU A 90 1.95 14.21 13.68
CA LEU A 90 1.71 15.51 13.04
C LEU A 90 2.95 16.42 13.10
N ARG A 91 3.68 16.40 14.21
CA ARG A 91 4.90 17.20 14.39
C ARG A 91 6.02 16.75 13.44
N GLU A 92 6.22 15.44 13.31
CA GLU A 92 7.25 14.89 12.42
C GLU A 92 6.91 15.12 10.94
N VAL A 93 5.63 14.96 10.57
CA VAL A 93 5.13 15.32 9.24
C VAL A 93 5.35 16.80 8.95
N ASN A 94 4.95 17.69 9.86
CA ASN A 94 5.13 19.13 9.69
C ASN A 94 6.60 19.49 9.47
N LYS A 95 7.51 18.93 10.27
CA LYS A 95 8.95 19.11 10.10
C LYS A 95 9.45 18.72 8.71
N THR A 96 8.96 17.59 8.16
CA THR A 96 9.32 17.17 6.79
C THR A 96 8.65 18.05 5.73
N PHE A 97 7.41 18.47 5.94
CA PHE A 97 6.65 19.31 5.00
C PHE A 97 7.26 20.71 4.88
N ASP A 98 7.65 21.32 6.01
CA ASP A 98 8.24 22.67 6.08
C ASP A 98 9.59 22.79 5.37
N THR A 99 10.21 21.68 4.97
CA THR A 99 11.39 21.71 4.08
C THR A 99 11.06 22.31 2.71
N GLY A 100 9.79 22.26 2.29
CA GLY A 100 9.33 22.73 0.98
C GLY A 100 9.86 21.89 -0.20
N GLU A 101 10.46 20.73 0.06
CA GLU A 101 11.09 19.90 -0.97
C GLU A 101 10.10 18.99 -1.73
N PHE A 102 8.94 18.71 -1.13
CA PHE A 102 7.99 17.70 -1.59
C PHE A 102 6.58 18.27 -1.76
N ASP A 103 5.90 17.84 -2.82
CA ASP A 103 4.51 18.24 -3.12
C ASP A 103 3.49 17.33 -2.40
N ALA A 104 3.93 16.12 -2.03
CA ALA A 104 3.22 15.14 -1.24
C ALA A 104 4.22 14.23 -0.51
N MET A 105 3.77 13.45 0.47
CA MET A 105 4.63 12.47 1.15
C MET A 105 3.84 11.27 1.66
N THR A 106 4.54 10.16 1.82
CA THR A 106 4.07 9.00 2.58
C THR A 106 4.84 8.88 3.89
N THR A 107 4.36 8.06 4.82
CA THR A 107 4.88 7.94 6.18
C THR A 107 5.20 6.49 6.52
N TYR A 108 5.83 6.24 7.67
CA TYR A 108 6.17 4.90 8.10
C TYR A 108 4.90 4.14 8.52
N ARG A 109 4.56 3.07 7.78
CA ARG A 109 3.41 2.21 8.05
C ARG A 109 3.86 0.94 8.78
N ASN A 110 3.31 0.77 9.98
CA ASN A 110 3.42 -0.42 10.80
C ASN A 110 2.05 -1.11 10.95
N SER A 111 2.00 -2.24 11.65
CA SER A 111 0.76 -2.97 11.88
C SER A 111 0.44 -3.10 13.35
N LYS A 112 -0.83 -2.90 13.73
CA LYS A 112 -1.29 -3.12 15.11
C LYS A 112 -1.51 -4.60 15.47
N ASN A 113 -1.60 -5.49 14.48
CA ASN A 113 -1.87 -6.93 14.68
C ASN A 113 -0.80 -7.87 14.08
N PHE A 114 0.49 -7.52 14.21
CA PHE A 114 1.61 -8.31 13.67
C PHE A 114 1.55 -9.80 14.07
N ASP A 115 1.30 -10.11 15.35
CA ASP A 115 1.35 -11.49 15.89
C ASP A 115 -0.03 -12.16 15.98
N GLU A 116 -1.07 -11.64 15.31
CA GLU A 116 -2.38 -12.31 15.29
C GLU A 116 -2.29 -13.66 14.55
N ASN A 117 -1.61 -13.72 13.41
CA ASN A 117 -1.21 -14.97 12.76
C ASN A 117 -0.15 -14.75 11.67
N TRP A 118 0.23 -15.83 10.97
CA TRP A 118 1.27 -15.77 9.93
C TRP A 118 0.93 -14.84 8.76
N LEU A 119 -0.35 -14.63 8.47
CA LEU A 119 -0.80 -13.79 7.37
C LEU A 119 -0.64 -12.32 7.73
N THR A 120 -1.09 -11.92 8.93
CA THR A 120 -0.93 -10.54 9.42
C THR A 120 0.55 -10.18 9.52
N ALA A 121 1.37 -11.07 10.09
CA ALA A 121 2.84 -10.91 10.12
C ALA A 121 3.44 -10.74 8.71
N ALA A 122 2.98 -11.51 7.72
CA ALA A 122 3.49 -11.41 6.35
C ALA A 122 3.15 -10.06 5.69
N TYR A 123 1.95 -9.53 5.92
CA TYR A 123 1.59 -8.16 5.52
C TYR A 123 2.47 -7.13 6.20
N SER A 124 2.65 -7.23 7.52
CA SER A 124 3.47 -6.30 8.29
C SER A 124 4.92 -6.28 7.79
N ILE A 125 5.51 -7.46 7.56
CA ILE A 125 6.86 -7.57 6.98
C ILE A 125 6.92 -6.89 5.62
N TRP A 126 5.92 -7.07 4.76
CA TRP A 126 5.89 -6.45 3.45
C TRP A 126 5.80 -4.91 3.53
N PHE A 127 4.93 -4.36 4.37
CA PHE A 127 4.79 -2.91 4.52
C PHE A 127 5.98 -2.25 5.20
N MET A 128 6.58 -2.90 6.21
CA MET A 128 7.86 -2.47 6.77
C MET A 128 8.98 -2.52 5.73
N HIS A 129 8.99 -3.54 4.87
CA HIS A 129 9.94 -3.62 3.76
C HIS A 129 9.74 -2.48 2.77
N GLU A 130 8.50 -2.17 2.40
CA GLU A 130 8.17 -1.03 1.55
C GLU A 130 8.65 0.30 2.15
N ALA A 131 8.36 0.55 3.41
CA ALA A 131 8.76 1.76 4.12
C ALA A 131 10.31 1.89 4.19
N ARG A 132 10.97 0.84 4.72
CA ARG A 132 12.40 0.88 5.05
C ARG A 132 13.33 0.65 3.87
N HIS A 133 12.97 -0.25 2.96
CA HIS A 133 13.86 -0.71 1.89
C HIS A 133 13.49 -0.20 0.51
N LEU A 134 12.31 0.40 0.34
CA LEU A 134 11.92 1.06 -0.90
C LEU A 134 11.85 2.58 -0.73
N ASN A 135 10.90 3.10 0.06
CA ASN A 135 10.65 4.54 0.16
C ASN A 135 11.82 5.32 0.80
N TYR A 136 12.43 4.81 1.86
CA TYR A 136 13.59 5.46 2.46
C TYR A 136 14.78 5.59 1.48
N PRO A 137 15.25 4.53 0.80
CA PRO A 137 16.28 4.67 -0.25
C PRO A 137 15.84 5.52 -1.44
N ARG A 138 14.57 5.45 -1.88
CA ARG A 138 14.05 6.28 -2.96
C ARG A 138 14.25 7.76 -2.67
N MET A 139 13.88 8.20 -1.47
CA MET A 139 14.07 9.58 -1.04
C MET A 139 15.54 9.99 -1.04
N LEU A 140 16.44 9.15 -0.49
CA LEU A 140 17.88 9.43 -0.45
C LEU A 140 18.53 9.54 -1.85
N LEU A 141 18.03 8.76 -2.81
CA LEU A 141 18.54 8.74 -4.18
C LEU A 141 17.86 9.78 -5.09
N GLY A 142 16.91 10.56 -4.56
CA GLY A 142 16.10 11.48 -5.36
C GLY A 142 15.19 10.79 -6.38
N ALA A 143 14.88 9.51 -6.16
CA ALA A 143 13.82 8.80 -6.88
C ALA A 143 12.45 9.19 -6.31
N GLN A 144 11.37 8.66 -6.90
CA GLN A 144 10.02 8.95 -6.45
C GLN A 144 9.64 8.00 -5.31
N CYS A 145 9.19 8.53 -4.16
CA CYS A 145 8.51 7.70 -3.16
C CYS A 145 7.10 7.35 -3.61
N MET A 146 6.56 6.25 -3.12
CA MET A 146 5.25 5.75 -3.54
C MET A 146 4.29 5.75 -2.36
N ILE A 147 3.13 6.38 -2.55
CA ILE A 147 2.03 6.32 -1.60
C ILE A 147 1.28 5.00 -1.85
N SER A 148 1.12 4.22 -0.79
CA SER A 148 0.51 2.88 -0.78
C SER A 148 -0.45 2.77 0.40
N GLY A 149 -1.67 3.26 0.19
CA GLY A 149 -2.80 3.20 1.11
C GLY A 149 -3.06 4.51 1.85
N THR A 150 -2.47 4.63 3.03
CA THR A 150 -2.92 5.54 4.08
C THR A 150 -1.77 6.29 4.75
N GLY A 151 -2.11 7.30 5.56
CA GLY A 151 -1.18 8.21 6.24
C GLY A 151 -0.25 8.92 5.30
N PHE A 152 -0.81 9.37 4.18
CA PHE A 152 -0.09 10.22 3.24
C PHE A 152 -0.59 11.65 3.35
N VAL A 153 0.25 12.58 2.89
CA VAL A 153 0.00 14.01 2.93
C VAL A 153 0.12 14.56 1.52
N VAL A 154 -0.78 15.48 1.17
CA VAL A 154 -0.79 16.17 -0.11
C VAL A 154 -0.87 17.66 0.15
N SER A 155 0.03 18.44 -0.46
CA SER A 155 -0.02 19.90 -0.33
C SER A 155 -1.33 20.46 -0.86
N ALA A 156 -1.81 21.54 -0.25
CA ALA A 156 -3.00 22.24 -0.73
C ALA A 156 -2.82 22.75 -2.16
N LYS A 157 -1.60 23.11 -2.55
CA LYS A 157 -1.25 23.44 -3.92
C LYS A 157 -1.60 22.31 -4.90
N VAL A 158 -1.20 21.06 -4.61
CA VAL A 158 -1.51 19.93 -5.49
C VAL A 158 -3.01 19.66 -5.53
N MET A 159 -3.70 19.75 -4.40
CA MET A 159 -5.17 19.59 -4.36
C MET A 159 -5.88 20.66 -5.20
N LYS A 160 -5.40 21.91 -5.13
CA LYS A 160 -5.90 23.05 -5.91
C LYS A 160 -5.64 22.87 -7.41
N ASP A 161 -4.40 22.55 -7.79
CA ASP A 161 -4.00 22.32 -9.19
C ASP A 161 -4.79 21.16 -9.82
N ASN A 162 -5.19 20.18 -9.01
CA ASN A 162 -6.02 19.05 -9.43
C ASN A 162 -7.53 19.31 -9.39
N GLU A 163 -7.98 20.47 -8.90
CA GLU A 163 -9.38 20.76 -8.60
C GLU A 163 -10.04 19.72 -7.66
N GLY A 164 -9.25 19.14 -6.74
CA GLY A 164 -9.67 18.13 -5.77
C GLY A 164 -8.88 16.81 -5.87
N TRP A 165 -9.58 15.68 -5.73
CA TRP A 165 -9.01 14.32 -5.78
C TRP A 165 -9.50 13.54 -7.02
N PRO A 166 -8.92 13.76 -8.22
CA PRO A 166 -9.40 13.20 -9.48
C PRO A 166 -8.96 11.74 -9.72
N TYR A 167 -8.78 10.95 -8.67
CA TYR A 167 -8.27 9.58 -8.74
C TYR A 167 -9.34 8.58 -8.31
N TYR A 168 -9.79 7.76 -9.25
CA TYR A 168 -10.99 6.91 -9.11
C TYR A 168 -10.75 5.44 -9.50
N LEU A 169 -9.49 5.05 -9.72
CA LEU A 169 -9.14 3.64 -9.92
C LEU A 169 -9.30 2.85 -8.60
N LEU A 170 -9.28 1.51 -8.69
CA LEU A 170 -9.37 0.64 -7.51
C LEU A 170 -8.22 0.83 -6.49
N THR A 171 -7.14 1.44 -6.95
CA THR A 171 -5.92 1.81 -6.20
C THR A 171 -5.62 3.28 -6.52
N GLU A 172 -6.45 4.18 -6.02
CA GLU A 172 -6.41 5.62 -6.27
C GLU A 172 -5.13 6.29 -5.74
N ASP A 173 -4.59 5.76 -4.66
CA ASP A 173 -3.31 6.07 -4.04
C ASP A 173 -2.10 5.80 -4.98
N ILE A 174 -2.09 4.62 -5.59
CA ILE A 174 -1.09 4.22 -6.59
C ILE A 174 -1.28 5.06 -7.86
N GLN A 175 -2.53 5.31 -8.26
CA GLN A 175 -2.84 6.21 -9.37
C GLN A 175 -2.26 7.60 -9.13
N PHE A 176 -2.45 8.17 -7.94
CA PHE A 176 -1.87 9.46 -7.55
C PHE A 176 -0.34 9.43 -7.64
N SER A 177 0.31 8.38 -7.17
CA SER A 177 1.77 8.23 -7.23
C SER A 177 2.31 8.21 -8.68
N VAL A 178 1.62 7.48 -9.57
CA VAL A 178 1.98 7.39 -10.99
C VAL A 178 1.76 8.72 -11.70
N VAL A 179 0.60 9.35 -11.51
CA VAL A 179 0.29 10.64 -12.12
C VAL A 179 1.22 11.74 -11.60
N SER A 180 1.55 11.72 -10.31
CA SER A 180 2.54 12.63 -9.72
C SER A 180 3.90 12.49 -10.40
N THR A 181 4.33 11.27 -10.71
CA THR A 181 5.59 11.04 -11.43
C THR A 181 5.54 11.62 -12.84
N ILE A 182 4.45 11.36 -13.57
CA ILE A 182 4.22 11.87 -14.94
C ILE A 182 4.20 13.40 -14.97
N ASN A 183 3.53 14.02 -13.99
CA ASN A 183 3.42 15.47 -13.84
C ASN A 183 4.65 16.10 -13.16
N GLN A 184 5.67 15.30 -12.84
CA GLN A 184 6.89 15.76 -12.17
C GLN A 184 6.63 16.43 -10.81
N LEU A 185 5.61 15.98 -10.09
CA LEU A 185 5.45 16.25 -8.66
C LEU A 185 6.39 15.34 -7.86
N LYS A 186 6.89 15.81 -6.73
CA LYS A 186 7.80 15.07 -5.86
C LYS A 186 7.05 14.50 -4.67
N ILE A 187 7.11 13.18 -4.52
CA ILE A 187 6.60 12.49 -3.33
C ILE A 187 7.79 12.14 -2.43
N GLY A 188 7.77 12.65 -1.21
CA GLY A 188 8.74 12.37 -0.15
C GLY A 188 8.33 11.23 0.78
N TYR A 189 9.17 10.96 1.79
CA TYR A 189 8.93 9.94 2.80
C TYR A 189 9.32 10.47 4.20
N CYS A 190 8.43 10.32 5.18
CA CYS A 190 8.72 10.67 6.57
C CYS A 190 8.87 9.39 7.42
N ASP A 191 10.11 9.00 7.74
CA ASP A 191 10.39 7.79 8.53
C ASP A 191 9.97 7.89 10.00
N THR A 192 9.92 9.11 10.54
CA THR A 192 9.64 9.37 11.96
C THR A 192 8.15 9.54 12.26
N ALA A 193 7.32 9.76 11.24
CA ALA A 193 5.86 9.75 11.37
C ALA A 193 5.36 8.31 11.23
N ILE A 194 4.90 7.73 12.34
CA ILE A 194 4.50 6.32 12.40
C ILE A 194 2.98 6.19 12.51
N LEU A 195 2.40 5.39 11.62
CA LEU A 195 1.01 4.93 11.72
C LEU A 195 0.96 3.41 11.86
N TYR A 196 -0.09 2.91 12.49
CA TYR A 196 -0.39 1.50 12.68
C TYR A 196 -1.71 1.17 12.00
N ASP A 197 -1.66 0.16 11.14
CA ASP A 197 -2.77 -0.26 10.30
C ASP A 197 -3.19 -1.72 10.60
N GLU A 198 -4.46 -2.04 10.37
CA GLU A 198 -4.98 -3.40 10.59
C GLU A 198 -4.74 -4.30 9.37
N GLN A 199 -4.10 -5.44 9.60
CA GLN A 199 -3.87 -6.41 8.53
C GLN A 199 -4.98 -7.47 8.50
N PRO A 200 -5.39 -7.95 7.31
CA PRO A 200 -6.39 -9.00 7.22
C PRO A 200 -5.94 -10.29 7.92
N SER A 201 -6.71 -10.76 8.89
CA SER A 201 -6.37 -11.97 9.64
C SER A 201 -6.87 -13.26 9.02
N THR A 202 -7.81 -13.18 8.06
CA THR A 202 -8.32 -14.36 7.34
C THR A 202 -7.86 -14.40 5.89
N TRP A 203 -7.65 -15.62 5.38
CA TRP A 203 -7.28 -15.83 3.98
C TRP A 203 -8.31 -15.26 3.00
N LYS A 204 -9.60 -15.36 3.34
CA LYS A 204 -10.71 -14.85 2.50
C LYS A 204 -10.66 -13.32 2.37
N GLN A 205 -10.45 -12.60 3.48
CA GLN A 205 -10.31 -11.14 3.46
C GLN A 205 -9.05 -10.75 2.68
N SER A 206 -7.90 -11.37 2.99
CA SER A 206 -6.64 -11.11 2.29
C SER A 206 -6.74 -11.35 0.78
N TRP A 207 -7.38 -12.44 0.36
CA TRP A 207 -7.57 -12.75 -1.05
C TRP A 207 -8.42 -11.68 -1.76
N LYS A 208 -9.55 -11.27 -1.17
CA LYS A 208 -10.39 -10.19 -1.73
C LYS A 208 -9.61 -8.87 -1.85
N GLN A 209 -8.86 -8.51 -0.81
CA GLN A 209 -8.09 -7.27 -0.80
C GLN A 209 -7.00 -7.27 -1.87
N ARG A 210 -6.21 -8.34 -1.96
CA ARG A 210 -5.12 -8.44 -2.96
C ARG A 210 -5.63 -8.64 -4.38
N MET A 211 -6.81 -9.24 -4.56
CA MET A 211 -7.53 -9.26 -5.84
C MET A 211 -7.88 -7.84 -6.32
N ARG A 212 -8.33 -6.96 -5.41
CA ARG A 212 -8.58 -5.54 -5.71
C ARG A 212 -7.30 -4.84 -6.11
N TRP A 213 -6.22 -5.03 -5.36
CA TRP A 213 -4.92 -4.43 -5.68
C TRP A 213 -4.40 -4.89 -7.04
N ALA A 214 -4.35 -6.21 -7.29
CA ALA A 214 -3.90 -6.75 -8.57
C ALA A 214 -4.71 -6.19 -9.76
N LYS A 215 -6.04 -6.05 -9.60
CA LYS A 215 -6.88 -5.43 -10.63
C LYS A 215 -6.59 -3.94 -10.81
N GLY A 216 -6.36 -3.21 -9.71
CA GLY A 216 -5.98 -1.80 -9.73
C GLY A 216 -4.65 -1.56 -10.46
N PHE A 217 -3.63 -2.38 -10.20
CA PHE A 217 -2.37 -2.35 -10.95
C PHE A 217 -2.60 -2.54 -12.45
N TYR A 218 -3.45 -3.49 -12.87
CA TYR A 218 -3.76 -3.66 -14.30
C TYR A 218 -4.50 -2.45 -14.92
N GLN A 219 -5.34 -1.76 -14.14
CA GLN A 219 -5.98 -0.52 -14.60
C GLN A 219 -4.95 0.60 -14.80
N ILE A 220 -3.95 0.66 -13.92
CA ILE A 220 -2.85 1.62 -13.98
C ILE A 220 -1.95 1.31 -15.17
N ASP A 221 -1.53 0.05 -15.34
CA ASP A 221 -0.74 -0.41 -16.49
C ASP A 221 -1.42 -0.06 -17.81
N GLY A 222 -2.72 -0.37 -17.93
CA GLY A 222 -3.48 -0.09 -19.15
C GLY A 222 -3.60 1.40 -19.49
N ARG A 223 -3.52 2.30 -18.50
CA ARG A 223 -3.67 3.75 -18.70
C ARG A 223 -2.34 4.51 -18.80
N TYR A 224 -1.32 4.11 -18.03
CA TYR A 224 -0.15 4.95 -17.78
C TYR A 224 1.19 4.33 -18.19
N LEU A 225 1.22 3.04 -18.59
CA LEU A 225 2.48 2.37 -18.96
C LEU A 225 3.22 3.06 -20.11
N GLY A 226 2.48 3.58 -21.10
CA GLY A 226 3.04 4.34 -22.22
C GLY A 226 3.72 5.64 -21.78
N ASP A 227 3.10 6.41 -20.90
CA ASP A 227 3.66 7.66 -20.39
C ASP A 227 4.86 7.42 -19.48
N LEU A 228 4.79 6.37 -18.65
CA LEU A 228 5.92 5.96 -17.80
C LEU A 228 7.13 5.54 -18.65
N THR A 229 6.94 4.66 -19.63
CA THR A 229 8.01 4.20 -20.53
C THR A 229 8.60 5.35 -21.37
N LYS A 230 7.76 6.27 -21.86
CA LYS A 230 8.23 7.48 -22.53
C LYS A 230 9.08 8.32 -21.58
N GLY A 231 8.63 8.55 -20.35
CA GLY A 231 9.35 9.33 -19.35
C GLY A 231 10.70 8.74 -18.94
N VAL A 232 10.84 7.41 -18.88
CA VAL A 232 12.16 6.75 -18.70
C VAL A 232 13.17 7.23 -19.75
N LEU A 233 12.73 7.43 -20.99
CA LEU A 233 13.59 7.85 -22.09
C LEU A 233 13.76 9.38 -22.15
N THR A 234 12.71 10.15 -21.85
CA THR A 234 12.66 11.59 -22.14
C THR A 234 12.84 12.50 -20.93
N ALA A 235 12.52 12.07 -19.71
CA ALA A 235 12.49 12.94 -18.52
C ALA A 235 13.89 13.20 -17.95
N LYS A 236 14.64 14.12 -18.57
CA LYS A 236 15.99 14.52 -18.12
C LYS A 236 15.96 14.92 -16.63
N GLY A 237 16.91 14.38 -15.85
CA GLY A 237 16.99 14.62 -14.41
C GLY A 237 16.01 13.82 -13.54
N ARG A 238 15.00 13.16 -14.14
CA ARG A 238 14.00 12.34 -13.40
C ARG A 238 13.82 10.91 -13.93
N ARG A 239 14.68 10.46 -14.87
CA ARG A 239 14.57 9.11 -15.47
C ARG A 239 14.54 7.99 -14.44
N LEU A 240 15.29 8.11 -13.34
CA LEU A 240 15.30 7.12 -12.27
C LEU A 240 13.92 6.99 -11.60
N ALA A 241 13.25 8.12 -11.32
CA ALA A 241 11.90 8.13 -10.77
C ALA A 241 10.89 7.42 -11.70
N PHE A 242 10.93 7.73 -13.00
CA PHE A 242 10.09 7.06 -13.99
C PHE A 242 10.38 5.56 -14.07
N TYR A 243 11.66 5.17 -14.06
CA TYR A 243 12.06 3.77 -14.14
C TYR A 243 11.62 2.99 -12.90
N ASP A 244 11.83 3.55 -11.70
CA ASP A 244 11.48 2.89 -10.45
C ASP A 244 9.96 2.68 -10.32
N ILE A 245 9.16 3.70 -10.63
CA ILE A 245 7.69 3.59 -10.62
C ILE A 245 7.22 2.60 -11.68
N LEU A 246 7.81 2.62 -12.89
CA LEU A 246 7.53 1.64 -13.93
C LEU A 246 7.80 0.21 -13.45
N MET A 247 8.97 -0.04 -12.85
CA MET A 247 9.32 -1.36 -12.32
C MET A 247 8.42 -1.80 -11.17
N THR A 248 7.86 -0.85 -10.41
CA THR A 248 6.96 -1.15 -9.28
C THR A 248 5.56 -1.52 -9.75
N VAL A 249 5.03 -0.85 -10.78
CA VAL A 249 3.67 -1.13 -11.28
C VAL A 249 3.61 -2.29 -12.26
N LEU A 250 4.70 -2.55 -13.00
CA LEU A 250 4.75 -3.62 -13.99
C LEU A 250 4.31 -4.97 -13.39
N PRO A 251 3.50 -5.76 -14.12
CA PRO A 251 2.87 -6.96 -13.58
C PRO A 251 3.86 -8.13 -13.54
N ALA A 252 4.82 -8.08 -12.60
CA ALA A 252 5.88 -9.07 -12.43
C ALA A 252 5.35 -10.49 -12.20
N SER A 253 4.19 -10.62 -11.56
CA SER A 253 3.49 -11.89 -11.38
C SER A 253 3.06 -12.50 -12.72
N LEU A 254 2.52 -11.70 -13.65
CA LEU A 254 2.15 -12.17 -15.00
C LEU A 254 3.38 -12.57 -15.81
N LEU A 255 4.47 -11.81 -15.70
CA LEU A 255 5.75 -12.18 -16.31
C LEU A 255 6.26 -13.52 -15.75
N THR A 256 6.17 -13.72 -14.44
CA THR A 256 6.56 -14.99 -13.79
C THR A 256 5.70 -16.14 -14.30
N ILE A 257 4.38 -15.96 -14.42
CA ILE A 257 3.48 -16.97 -14.96
C ILE A 257 3.84 -17.29 -16.42
N ALA A 258 4.11 -16.28 -17.25
CA ALA A 258 4.51 -16.49 -18.63
C ALA A 258 5.83 -17.28 -18.75
N ILE A 259 6.81 -16.96 -17.90
CA ILE A 259 8.08 -17.69 -17.84
C ILE A 259 7.85 -19.14 -17.40
N LEU A 260 7.03 -19.38 -16.37
CA LEU A 260 6.68 -20.74 -15.94
C LEU A 260 5.97 -21.52 -17.05
N GLY A 261 5.05 -20.88 -17.77
CA GLY A 261 4.38 -21.48 -18.93
C GLY A 261 5.35 -21.84 -20.05
N PHE A 262 6.30 -20.95 -20.35
CA PHE A 262 7.36 -21.21 -21.32
C PHE A 262 8.24 -22.39 -20.90
N VAL A 263 8.62 -22.47 -19.62
CA VAL A 263 9.39 -23.61 -19.08
C VAL A 263 8.61 -24.92 -19.20
N LEU A 264 7.32 -24.93 -18.87
CA LEU A 264 6.46 -26.11 -19.04
C LEU A 264 6.37 -26.53 -20.52
N TRP A 265 6.25 -25.57 -21.44
CA TRP A 265 6.21 -25.82 -22.88
C TRP A 265 7.52 -26.44 -23.39
N VAL A 266 8.67 -25.91 -22.97
CA VAL A 266 10.00 -26.48 -23.29
C VAL A 266 10.15 -27.91 -22.75
N MET A 267 9.64 -28.18 -21.54
CA MET A 267 9.64 -29.54 -20.99
C MET A 267 8.74 -30.50 -21.77
N ALA A 268 7.60 -30.03 -22.28
CA ALA A 268 6.70 -30.81 -23.11
C ALA A 268 7.30 -31.09 -24.50
N SER A 269 7.96 -30.10 -25.13
CA SER A 269 8.61 -30.28 -26.44
C SER A 269 9.75 -31.29 -26.40
N ALA A 270 10.37 -31.50 -25.24
CA ALA A 270 11.36 -32.57 -25.04
C ALA A 270 10.80 -33.98 -25.29
N GLY A 271 9.47 -34.15 -25.34
CA GLY A 271 8.81 -35.38 -25.75
C GLY A 271 9.19 -35.85 -27.17
N LEU A 272 9.65 -34.95 -28.03
CA LEU A 272 10.09 -35.24 -29.40
C LEU A 272 11.54 -35.75 -29.49
N MET A 273 12.29 -35.72 -28.38
CA MET A 273 13.69 -36.12 -28.34
C MET A 273 13.86 -37.64 -28.18
N PRO A 274 15.01 -38.22 -28.59
CA PRO A 274 15.34 -39.61 -28.30
C PRO A 274 15.24 -39.92 -26.80
N TYR A 275 14.80 -41.13 -26.43
CA TYR A 275 14.44 -41.51 -25.07
C TYR A 275 15.46 -41.09 -23.99
N TYR A 276 16.75 -41.39 -24.21
CA TYR A 276 17.80 -41.04 -23.27
C TYR A 276 17.98 -39.52 -23.12
N VAL A 277 17.95 -38.78 -24.25
CA VAL A 277 18.07 -37.32 -24.26
C VAL A 277 16.88 -36.68 -23.55
N ARG A 278 15.67 -37.17 -23.80
CA ARG A 278 14.45 -36.73 -23.11
C ARG A 278 14.56 -36.90 -21.60
N LEU A 279 14.98 -38.07 -21.12
CA LEU A 279 15.09 -38.34 -19.68
C LEU A 279 16.08 -37.41 -19.00
N VAL A 280 17.27 -37.24 -19.58
CA VAL A 280 18.29 -36.34 -19.03
C VAL A 280 17.78 -34.89 -19.05
N PHE A 281 17.24 -34.43 -20.18
CA PHE A 281 16.73 -33.07 -20.31
C PHE A 281 15.61 -32.77 -19.31
N GLN A 282 14.61 -33.66 -19.20
CA GLN A 282 13.51 -33.48 -18.24
C GLN A 282 14.00 -33.47 -16.80
N ARG A 283 14.96 -34.32 -16.45
CA ARG A 283 15.58 -34.33 -15.11
C ARG A 283 16.30 -33.01 -14.82
N GLU A 284 17.15 -32.53 -15.73
CA GLU A 284 17.88 -31.27 -15.52
C GLU A 284 16.93 -30.07 -15.46
N MET A 285 15.89 -30.05 -16.29
CA MET A 285 14.85 -29.00 -16.25
C MET A 285 14.07 -29.00 -14.93
N LEU A 286 13.67 -30.17 -14.44
CA LEU A 286 13.00 -30.27 -13.13
C LEU A 286 13.90 -29.79 -12.00
N TRP A 287 15.19 -30.14 -12.03
CA TRP A 287 16.17 -29.64 -11.07
C TRP A 287 16.36 -28.13 -11.17
N PHE A 288 16.40 -27.58 -12.38
CA PHE A 288 16.48 -26.13 -12.59
C PHE A 288 15.27 -25.41 -12.01
N VAL A 289 14.04 -25.90 -12.27
CA VAL A 289 12.80 -25.35 -11.70
C VAL A 289 12.82 -25.42 -10.18
N PHE A 290 13.18 -26.59 -9.62
CA PHE A 290 13.26 -26.77 -8.17
C PHE A 290 14.26 -25.82 -7.52
N LYS A 291 15.47 -25.69 -8.09
CA LYS A 291 16.49 -24.73 -7.61
C LYS A 291 16.04 -23.28 -7.74
N THR A 292 15.33 -22.94 -8.81
CA THR A 292 14.82 -21.58 -9.03
C THR A 292 13.75 -21.22 -7.99
N ILE A 293 12.76 -22.10 -7.78
CA ILE A 293 11.72 -21.91 -6.77
C ILE A 293 12.33 -21.87 -5.36
N GLY A 294 13.23 -22.80 -5.04
CA GLY A 294 13.91 -22.85 -3.75
C GLY A 294 14.80 -21.62 -3.51
N GLY A 295 15.53 -21.16 -4.54
CA GLY A 295 16.34 -19.95 -4.49
C GLY A 295 15.49 -18.70 -4.26
N PHE A 296 14.37 -18.57 -4.97
CA PHE A 296 13.41 -17.48 -4.77
C PHE A 296 12.78 -17.51 -3.36
N TRP A 297 12.43 -18.69 -2.87
CA TRP A 297 11.92 -18.85 -1.51
C TRP A 297 12.93 -18.37 -0.47
N ILE A 298 14.18 -18.81 -0.58
CA ILE A 298 15.28 -18.40 0.31
C ILE A 298 15.53 -16.89 0.19
N SER A 299 15.52 -16.32 -1.01
CA SER A 299 15.74 -14.87 -1.18
C SER A 299 14.64 -14.04 -0.52
N LEU A 300 13.38 -14.46 -0.64
CA LEU A 300 12.27 -13.78 0.03
C LEU A 300 12.35 -13.92 1.56
N MET A 301 12.77 -15.08 2.06
CA MET A 301 13.03 -15.25 3.49
C MET A 301 14.16 -14.35 3.99
N ILE A 302 15.24 -14.21 3.21
CA ILE A 302 16.35 -13.31 3.56
C ILE A 302 15.88 -11.88 3.60
N ILE A 303 15.09 -11.43 2.61
CA ILE A 303 14.50 -10.09 2.60
C ILE A 303 13.65 -9.88 3.86
N GLY A 304 12.72 -10.80 4.15
CA GLY A 304 11.88 -10.71 5.34
C GLY A 304 12.70 -10.71 6.64
N ALA A 305 13.74 -11.53 6.72
CA ALA A 305 14.62 -11.60 7.89
C ALA A 305 15.44 -10.32 8.09
N ILE A 306 15.93 -9.71 7.01
CA ILE A 306 16.61 -8.42 7.05
C ILE A 306 15.63 -7.34 7.53
N THR A 307 14.42 -7.30 7.00
CA THR A 307 13.40 -6.35 7.42
C THR A 307 13.04 -6.50 8.89
N VAL A 308 12.73 -7.72 9.35
CA VAL A 308 12.44 -7.98 10.77
C VAL A 308 13.63 -7.65 11.67
N GLY A 309 14.85 -7.93 11.22
CA GLY A 309 16.06 -7.62 11.98
C GLY A 309 16.33 -6.12 12.11
N MET A 310 16.09 -5.34 11.05
CA MET A 310 16.27 -3.88 11.08
C MET A 310 15.15 -3.16 11.81
N GLU A 311 13.93 -3.68 11.75
CA GLU A 311 12.74 -3.11 12.39
C GLU A 311 12.44 -3.75 13.75
N TRP A 312 13.41 -4.48 14.32
CA TRP A 312 13.20 -5.32 15.51
C TRP A 312 12.55 -4.58 16.67
N ASP A 313 13.00 -3.36 16.96
CA ASP A 313 12.50 -2.54 18.07
C ASP A 313 11.15 -1.87 17.77
N ARG A 314 10.77 -1.75 16.49
CA ARG A 314 9.47 -1.20 16.06
C ARG A 314 8.37 -2.26 15.99
N ILE A 315 8.71 -3.55 16.15
CA ILE A 315 7.73 -4.64 16.22
C ILE A 315 7.39 -4.93 17.69
N GLU A 316 6.23 -4.48 18.13
CA GLU A 316 5.73 -4.64 19.51
C GLU A 316 5.12 -6.03 19.75
N THR A 317 5.97 -7.07 19.74
CA THR A 317 5.55 -8.45 20.08
C THR A 317 6.70 -9.26 20.68
N ASN A 318 6.42 -10.49 21.09
CA ASN A 318 7.42 -11.42 21.62
C ASN A 318 8.47 -11.80 20.55
N ASN A 319 9.71 -12.04 20.97
CA ASN A 319 10.83 -12.31 20.05
C ASN A 319 10.62 -13.56 19.18
N TRP A 320 9.91 -14.56 19.68
CA TRP A 320 9.61 -15.77 18.92
C TRP A 320 8.62 -15.51 17.78
N ALA A 321 7.61 -14.68 18.02
CA ALA A 321 6.61 -14.28 17.05
C ALA A 321 7.20 -13.51 15.87
N LYS A 322 8.17 -12.64 16.15
CA LYS A 322 8.94 -11.92 15.12
C LYS A 322 9.57 -12.88 14.11
N ILE A 323 10.04 -14.04 14.58
CA ILE A 323 10.81 -15.00 13.77
C ILE A 323 9.93 -16.10 13.18
N LYS A 324 8.99 -16.67 13.95
CA LYS A 324 8.24 -17.89 13.58
C LYS A 324 7.48 -17.74 12.26
N HIS A 325 7.05 -16.52 11.92
CA HIS A 325 6.28 -16.24 10.72
C HIS A 325 7.13 -16.00 9.46
N LEU A 326 8.45 -15.80 9.58
CA LEU A 326 9.36 -15.59 8.44
C LEU A 326 9.33 -16.75 7.44
N LEU A 327 9.14 -17.98 7.92
CA LEU A 327 9.08 -19.17 7.07
C LEU A 327 7.90 -19.15 6.09
N LEU A 328 6.80 -18.47 6.46
CA LEU A 328 5.58 -18.40 5.66
C LEU A 328 5.46 -17.10 4.85
N PHE A 329 6.38 -16.16 5.04
CA PHE A 329 6.42 -14.92 4.27
C PHE A 329 6.52 -15.15 2.74
N PRO A 330 7.34 -16.09 2.22
CA PRO A 330 7.35 -16.37 0.79
C PRO A 330 6.02 -16.94 0.27
N LEU A 331 5.28 -17.70 1.09
CA LEU A 331 3.97 -18.24 0.71
C LEU A 331 2.96 -17.11 0.46
N PHE A 332 3.00 -16.07 1.29
CA PHE A 332 2.19 -14.87 1.11
C PHE A 332 2.45 -14.22 -0.26
N LEU A 333 3.71 -14.01 -0.63
CA LEU A 333 4.06 -13.42 -1.92
C LEU A 333 3.74 -14.34 -3.11
N LEU A 334 4.00 -15.65 -3.00
CA LEU A 334 3.70 -16.61 -4.06
C LEU A 334 2.20 -16.74 -4.34
N SER A 335 1.35 -16.52 -3.34
CA SER A 335 -0.10 -16.52 -3.55
C SER A 335 -0.60 -15.37 -4.43
N TYR A 336 0.22 -14.36 -4.74
CA TYR A 336 -0.10 -13.41 -5.80
C TYR A 336 -0.18 -14.05 -7.19
N LEU A 337 0.50 -15.17 -7.46
CA LEU A 337 0.44 -15.82 -8.77
C LEU A 337 -1.00 -16.25 -9.13
N PRO A 338 -1.70 -17.07 -8.34
CA PRO A 338 -3.09 -17.42 -8.65
C PRO A 338 -4.05 -16.22 -8.56
N ILE A 339 -3.82 -15.27 -7.64
CA ILE A 339 -4.60 -14.02 -7.53
C ILE A 339 -4.49 -13.21 -8.82
N SER A 340 -3.28 -13.04 -9.36
CA SER A 340 -3.04 -12.28 -10.60
C SER A 340 -3.71 -12.92 -11.80
N ILE A 341 -3.74 -14.25 -11.90
CA ILE A 341 -4.51 -14.96 -12.95
C ILE A 341 -5.99 -14.68 -12.78
N GLN A 342 -6.53 -14.88 -11.57
CA GLN A 342 -7.95 -14.65 -11.31
C GLN A 342 -8.36 -13.19 -11.58
N ALA A 343 -7.50 -12.23 -11.26
CA ALA A 343 -7.74 -10.80 -11.45
C ALA A 343 -7.85 -10.41 -12.94
N LEU A 344 -7.22 -11.15 -13.86
CA LEU A 344 -7.39 -10.90 -15.30
C LEU A 344 -8.87 -11.11 -15.71
N PHE A 345 -9.48 -12.18 -15.24
CA PHE A 345 -10.81 -12.61 -15.68
C PHE A 345 -11.96 -12.13 -14.80
N SER A 346 -11.68 -11.77 -13.55
CA SER A 346 -12.73 -11.36 -12.59
C SER A 346 -13.05 -9.87 -12.70
N LYS A 347 -14.33 -9.54 -12.52
CA LYS A 347 -14.76 -8.18 -12.15
C LYS A 347 -14.58 -8.03 -10.64
N VAL A 348 -13.73 -7.10 -10.24
CA VAL A 348 -13.48 -6.81 -8.83
C VAL A 348 -14.11 -5.46 -8.52
N HIS A 349 -15.01 -5.46 -7.53
CA HIS A 349 -15.64 -4.26 -7.01
C HIS A 349 -15.14 -4.00 -5.59
N TRP A 350 -15.23 -2.76 -5.14
CA TRP A 350 -15.02 -2.45 -3.73
C TRP A 350 -16.06 -3.21 -2.88
N ALA A 351 -15.62 -3.74 -1.75
CA ALA A 351 -16.47 -4.43 -0.80
C ALA A 351 -16.01 -4.06 0.62
N PRO A 352 -16.96 -3.90 1.57
CA PRO A 352 -16.60 -3.59 2.95
C PRO A 352 -15.79 -4.73 3.57
N ILE A 353 -14.84 -4.34 4.42
CA ILE A 353 -14.02 -5.24 5.22
C ILE A 353 -14.32 -4.89 6.69
N GLU A 354 -14.49 -5.91 7.52
CA GLU A 354 -14.65 -5.73 8.97
C GLU A 354 -13.28 -5.44 9.59
N HIS A 355 -13.25 -4.45 10.47
CA HIS A 355 -12.06 -4.01 11.21
C HIS A 355 -12.34 -4.11 12.71
N HIS A 356 -11.30 -4.34 13.49
CA HIS A 356 -11.36 -4.56 14.93
C HIS A 356 -10.67 -3.45 15.71
N SER A 357 -11.17 -3.17 16.91
CA SER A 357 -10.46 -2.31 17.85
C SER A 357 -9.18 -2.98 18.36
N THR A 358 -8.24 -2.19 18.86
CA THR A 358 -7.01 -2.71 19.47
C THR A 358 -7.32 -3.60 20.67
N GLU A 359 -8.34 -3.24 21.45
CA GLU A 359 -8.81 -4.05 22.58
C GLU A 359 -9.36 -5.41 22.12
N GLU A 360 -10.15 -5.44 21.04
CA GLU A 360 -10.66 -6.69 20.47
C GLU A 360 -9.54 -7.60 19.95
N LEU A 361 -8.53 -7.02 19.31
CA LEU A 361 -7.36 -7.75 18.81
C LEU A 361 -6.54 -8.35 19.97
N ASN A 362 -6.33 -7.58 21.03
CA ASN A 362 -5.62 -8.06 22.21
C ASN A 362 -6.35 -9.23 22.88
N LYS A 363 -7.68 -9.14 23.04
CA LYS A 363 -8.50 -10.23 23.59
C LYS A 363 -8.44 -11.52 22.76
N LYS A 364 -8.32 -11.41 21.44
CA LYS A 364 -8.16 -12.59 20.55
C LYS A 364 -6.81 -13.28 20.73
N ASN A 365 -5.75 -12.52 20.99
CA ASN A 365 -4.39 -13.06 21.16
C ASN A 365 -4.17 -13.74 22.52
N GLU A 366 -5.00 -13.44 23.52
CA GLU A 366 -4.94 -14.05 24.85
C GLU A 366 -5.71 -15.39 24.94
N GLN A 367 -6.49 -15.76 23.91
CA GLN A 367 -7.23 -17.02 23.79
C GLN A 367 -6.46 -18.06 22.98
#